data_AF-A0A9N9I9Y5-F1
#
_entry.id   AF-A0A9N9I9Y5-F1
#
_cell.length_a   1.000
_cell.length_b   1.000
_cell.length_c   1.000
_cell.angle_alpha   90.00
_cell.angle_beta   90.00
_cell.angle_gamma   90.00
#
_symmetry.space_group_name_H-M   'P 1'
#
loop_
_entity.id
_entity.type
_entity.pdbx_description
1 polymer ?
#
loop_
_entity_poly.entity_id
_entity_poly.type
_entity_poly.pdbx_seq_one_letter_code
_entity_poly.pdbx_strand_id
1 'polypeptide(L)' 'MPASPRLNDDLIIEIIQLLQDDVTSIYKCLLCCRGWCRLFVPVLWRRPFSKIGTPSNYKLLLRTYIMCFNEEELANLIP' A
#
# COMPACT_ATOMS: atom_id res chain seq x y z
N MET A 1 17.39 4.77 -20.98
CA MET A 1 15.96 4.57 -20.70
C MET A 1 15.26 5.90 -20.90
N PRO A 2 14.17 5.99 -21.68
CA PRO A 2 13.44 7.24 -21.80
C PRO A 2 12.87 7.60 -20.43
N ALA A 3 12.98 8.87 -20.04
CA ALA A 3 12.36 9.36 -18.82
C ALA A 3 10.85 9.13 -18.95
N SER A 4 10.26 8.35 -18.04
CA SER A 4 8.81 8.28 -17.95
C SER A 4 8.28 9.70 -17.73
N PRO A 5 7.22 10.13 -18.44
CA PRO A 5 6.61 11.42 -18.19
C PRO A 5 6.27 11.50 -16.71
N ARG A 6 6.85 12.46 -15.99
CA ARG A 6 6.47 12.73 -14.61
C ARG A 6 5.09 13.36 -14.68
N LEU A 7 4.06 12.56 -14.49
CA LEU A 7 2.72 13.07 -14.22
C LEU A 7 2.80 13.95 -12.97
N ASN A 8 2.09 15.08 -12.98
CA ASN A 8 1.99 15.94 -11.80
C ASN A 8 1.29 15.16 -10.67
N ASP A 9 1.69 15.38 -9.42
CA ASP A 9 1.13 14.71 -8.26
C ASP A 9 -0.39 14.96 -8.15
N ASP A 10 -0.87 16.14 -8.54
CA ASP A 10 -2.30 16.49 -8.58
C ASP A 10 -3.10 15.51 -9.48
N LEU A 11 -2.56 15.17 -10.65
CA LEU A 11 -3.18 14.22 -11.57
C LEU A 11 -3.13 12.80 -11.02
N ILE A 12 -2.06 12.43 -10.30
CA ILE A 12 -1.96 11.11 -9.66
C ILE A 12 -2.99 11.00 -8.53
N ILE A 13 -3.23 12.07 -7.77
CA ILE A 13 -4.25 12.11 -6.73
C ILE A 13 -5.65 11.92 -7.33
N GLU A 14 -5.97 12.56 -8.47
CA GLU A 14 -7.23 12.31 -9.18
C GLU A 14 -7.37 10.85 -9.60
N ILE A 15 -6.31 10.24 -10.15
CA ILE A 15 -6.31 8.81 -10.50
C ILE A 15 -6.55 7.94 -9.25
N ILE A 16 -5.92 8.26 -8.12
CA ILE A 16 -6.13 7.57 -6.85
C ILE A 16 -7.61 7.63 -6.43
N GLN A 17 -8.24 8.80 -6.53
CA GLN A 17 -9.65 8.97 -6.18
C GLN A 17 -10.57 8.14 -7.09
N LEU A 18 -10.30 8.13 -8.39
CA LEU A 18 -11.05 7.33 -9.36
C LEU A 18 -10.91 5.82 -9.10
N LEU A 19 -9.74 5.38 -8.65
CA LEU A 19 -9.42 3.97 -8.43
C LEU A 19 -9.66 3.50 -6.98
N GLN A 20 -10.17 4.35 -6.07
CA GLN A 20 -10.15 4.11 -4.62
C GLN A 20 -10.76 2.76 -4.18
N ASP A 21 -11.73 2.22 -4.92
CA ASP A 21 -12.40 0.96 -4.63
C ASP A 21 -11.87 -0.24 -5.45
N ASP A 22 -11.08 0.03 -6.49
CA ASP A 22 -10.44 -0.98 -7.35
C ASP A 22 -8.99 -1.24 -6.91
N VAL A 23 -8.88 -2.07 -5.87
CA VAL A 23 -7.60 -2.52 -5.30
C VAL A 23 -6.70 -3.20 -6.33
N THR A 24 -7.27 -3.89 -7.32
CA THR A 24 -6.50 -4.56 -8.37
C THR A 24 -5.80 -3.53 -9.26
N SER A 25 -6.52 -2.47 -9.66
CA SER A 25 -5.94 -1.40 -10.46
C SER A 25 -4.94 -0.56 -9.66
N ILE A 26 -5.23 -0.26 -8.38
CA ILE A 26 -4.26 0.37 -7.48
C ILE A 26 -2.96 -0.43 -7.43
N TYR A 27 -3.04 -1.75 -7.23
CA TYR A 27 -1.86 -2.62 -7.18
C TYR A 27 -1.03 -2.56 -8.46
N LYS A 28 -1.66 -2.49 -9.64
CA LYS A 28 -0.94 -2.31 -10.92
C LYS A 28 -0.25 -0.95 -11.00
N CYS A 29 -0.88 0.12 -10.53
CA CYS A 29 -0.31 1.47 -10.51
C CYS A 29 0.95 1.58 -9.63
N LEU A 30 1.04 0.82 -8.54
CA LEU A 30 2.26 0.72 -7.72
C LEU A 30 3.49 0.26 -8.52
N LEU A 31 3.28 -0.58 -9.54
CA LEU A 31 4.37 -1.20 -10.32
C LEU A 31 4.84 -0.32 -11.49
N CYS A 32 4.15 0.78 -11.80
CA CYS A 32 4.49 1.64 -12.94
C CYS A 32 5.83 2.37 -12.75
N CYS A 33 6.02 3.06 -11.63
CA CYS A 33 7.30 3.72 -11.30
C CYS A 33 7.42 4.04 -9.80
N ARG A 34 8.63 4.41 -9.35
CA ARG A 34 8.90 4.74 -7.94
C ARG A 34 8.07 5.92 -7.41
N GLY A 35 7.76 6.91 -8.24
CA GLY A 35 6.93 8.05 -7.85
C GLY A 35 5.50 7.63 -7.55
N TRP A 36 4.91 6.84 -8.43
CA TRP A 36 3.56 6.29 -8.26
C TRP A 36 3.51 5.36 -7.05
N CYS A 37 4.49 4.47 -6.89
CA CYS A 37 4.59 3.60 -5.72
C CYS A 37 4.48 4.38 -4.40
N ARG A 38 5.19 5.50 -4.26
CA ARG A 38 5.13 6.35 -3.04
C ARG A 38 3.74 6.89 -2.75
N LEU A 39 2.96 7.24 -3.77
CA LEU A 39 1.62 7.81 -3.61
C LEU A 39 0.54 6.75 -3.41
N PHE A 40 0.66 5.59 -4.08
CA PHE A 40 -0.34 4.53 -4.02
C PHE A 40 -0.18 3.57 -2.82
N VAL A 41 1.02 3.43 -2.23
CA VAL A 41 1.23 2.61 -1.02
C VAL A 41 0.27 3.05 0.12
N PRO A 42 0.24 4.31 0.57
CA PRO A 42 -0.65 4.71 1.66
C PRO A 42 -2.14 4.45 1.37
N VAL A 43 -2.55 4.56 0.11
CA VAL A 43 -3.92 4.31 -0.34
C VAL A 43 -4.28 2.83 -0.20
N LEU A 44 -3.42 1.94 -0.72
CA LEU A 44 -3.60 0.49 -0.63
C LEU A 44 -3.70 0.03 0.82
N TRP A 45 -2.83 0.56 1.68
CA TRP A 45 -2.72 0.18 3.08
C TRP A 45 -3.65 0.97 4.02
N ARG A 46 -4.55 1.83 3.49
CA ARG A 46 -5.54 2.58 4.31
C ARG A 46 -6.51 1.67 5.06
N ARG A 47 -6.85 0.53 4.47
CA ARG A 47 -7.78 -0.47 5.05
C ARG A 47 -7.25 -1.89 4.80
N PRO A 48 -6.10 -2.25 5.38
CA PRO A 48 -5.31 -3.41 4.98
C PRO A 48 -6.05 -4.73 5.26
N PHE A 49 -6.94 -4.74 6.25
CA PHE A 49 -7.76 -5.89 6.63
C PHE A 49 -9.09 -6.01 5.86
N SER A 50 -9.53 -4.96 5.16
CA SER A 50 -10.89 -4.89 4.62
C SER A 50 -11.19 -5.84 3.45
N LYS A 51 -10.16 -6.32 2.74
CA LYS A 51 -10.31 -7.21 1.57
C LYS A 51 -9.59 -8.55 1.73
N ILE A 52 -9.36 -8.98 2.96
CA ILE A 52 -8.70 -10.26 3.21
C ILE A 52 -9.72 -11.41 3.21
N GLY A 53 -9.62 -12.27 2.20
CA GLY A 53 -10.58 -13.36 1.99
C GLY A 53 -10.36 -14.62 2.84
N THR A 54 -9.21 -14.77 3.53
CA THR A 54 -8.91 -15.99 4.30
C THR A 54 -8.17 -15.71 5.61
N PRO A 55 -8.38 -16.51 6.67
CA PRO A 55 -7.60 -16.40 7.92
C PRO A 55 -6.09 -16.51 7.72
N SER A 56 -5.64 -17.29 6.73
CA SER A 56 -4.22 -17.44 6.38
C SER A 56 -3.62 -16.12 5.90
N ASN A 57 -4.37 -15.37 5.07
CA ASN A 57 -3.92 -14.07 4.59
C ASN A 57 -3.89 -13.02 5.71
N TYR A 58 -4.78 -13.11 6.70
CA TYR A 58 -4.71 -12.26 7.91
C TYR A 58 -3.43 -12.51 8.70
N LYS A 59 -3.08 -13.79 8.93
CA LYS A 59 -1.83 -14.15 9.62
C LYS A 59 -0.60 -13.64 8.87
N LEU A 60 -0.59 -13.77 7.55
CA LEU A 60 0.49 -13.26 6.72
C LEU A 60 0.62 -11.75 6.84
N LEU A 61 -0.49 -11.02 6.74
CA LEU A 61 -0.52 -9.56 6.87
C LEU A 61 0.00 -9.11 8.24
N LEU A 62 -0.52 -9.72 9.32
CA LEU A 62 -0.09 -9.41 10.68
C LEU A 62 1.42 -9.64 10.85
N ARG A 63 1.93 -10.76 10.32
CA ARG A 63 3.36 -11.06 10.33
C ARG A 63 4.17 -9.99 9.59
N THR A 64 3.69 -9.52 8.44
CA THR A 64 4.35 -8.42 7.70
C THR A 64 4.41 -7.14 8.54
N TYR A 65 3.31 -6.76 9.20
CA TYR A 65 3.31 -5.60 10.10
C TYR A 65 4.29 -5.75 11.25
N ILE A 66 4.28 -6.90 11.95
CA ILE A 66 5.20 -7.19 13.06
C ILE A 66 6.66 -7.11 12.60
N MET A 67 6.98 -7.55 11.38
CA MET A 67 8.32 -7.45 10.81
C MET A 67 8.76 -6.00 10.51
N CYS A 68 7.84 -5.05 10.45
CA CYS A 68 8.15 -3.64 10.26
C CYS A 68 8.40 -2.90 11.58
N PHE A 69 8.12 -3.53 12.73
CA PHE A 69 8.28 -2.90 14.03
C PHE A 69 9.75 -2.93 14.47
N ASN A 70 10.17 -1.88 15.16
CA ASN A 70 11.44 -1.88 15.89
C ASN A 70 11.30 -2.60 17.26
N GLU A 71 12.42 -2.77 17.97
CA GLU A 71 12.44 -3.49 19.25
C GLU A 71 11.55 -2.84 20.33
N GLU A 72 11.47 -1.51 20.37
CA GLU A 72 10.63 -0.76 21.32
C GLU A 72 9.15 -0.92 20.99
N GLU A 73 8.77 -0.79 19.72
CA GLU A 73 7.40 -1.02 19.24
C GLU A 73 6.95 -2.46 19.51
N LEU A 74 7.85 -3.43 19.32
CA LEU A 74 7.57 -4.84 19.59
C LEU A 74 7.40 -5.11 21.09
N ALA A 75 8.22 -4.49 21.94
CA ALA A 75 8.10 -4.61 23.39
C ALA A 75 6.74 -4.10 23.89
N ASN A 76 6.20 -3.05 23.26
CA ASN A 76 4.88 -2.50 23.58
C ASN A 76 3.69 -3.38 23.13
N LEU A 77 3.92 -4.40 22.29
CA LEU A 77 2.89 -5.37 21.88
C LEU A 77 2.71 -6.54 22.86
N ILE A 78 3.73 -6.82 23.69
CA ILE A 78 3.70 -7.91 24.65
C ILE A 78 3.19 -7.31 25.97
N PRO A 79 2.01 -7.73 26.48
CA PRO A 79 1.44 -7.19 27.72
C PRO A 79 2.27 -7.53 28.96
#